data_AF-A0A318Y7A9-F1
#
_entry.id   AF-A0A318Y7A9-F1
#
_cell.length_a   1.000
_cell.length_b   1.000
_cell.length_c   1.000
_cell.angle_alpha   90.00
_cell.angle_beta   90.00
_cell.angle_gamma   90.00
#
_symmetry.space_group_name_H-M   'P 1'
#
loop_
_entity.id
_entity.type
_entity.pdbx_description
1 polymer ?
#
loop_
_entity_poly.entity_id
_entity_poly.type
_entity_poly.pdbx_seq_one_letter_code
_entity_poly.pdbx_strand_id
1 'polypeptide(L)'
;MPSKKQVEKKIINGRLACNYGGWMYCNECGNTVGYLCYSTYSYFKYNFKCNCGCEGSFELIENKDSKSNSDMPLLIKKNRLTCPVDESPLFSIVNKNVSSYSFEVTCNKCMTSYKESNINT
;
A
#
# COMPACT_ATOMS: atom_id res chain seq x y z
N MET A 1 9.19 -27.83 -2.99
CA MET A 1 9.80 -26.48 -3.05
C MET A 1 8.66 -25.47 -3.05
N PRO A 2 8.59 -24.50 -2.12
CA PRO A 2 7.55 -23.48 -2.19
C PRO A 2 7.78 -22.63 -3.43
N SER A 3 6.76 -22.53 -4.28
CA SER A 3 6.74 -21.78 -5.53
C SER A 3 7.21 -20.34 -5.30
N LYS A 4 8.10 -19.83 -6.15
CA LYS A 4 8.64 -18.47 -6.05
C LYS A 4 7.48 -17.48 -6.24
N LYS A 5 7.17 -16.68 -5.21
CA LYS A 5 6.13 -15.64 -5.27
C LYS A 5 6.43 -14.66 -6.40
N GLN A 6 5.62 -14.69 -7.46
CA GLN A 6 5.74 -13.78 -8.60
C GLN A 6 4.87 -12.54 -8.33
N VAL A 7 5.51 -11.37 -8.25
CA VAL A 7 4.82 -10.10 -8.05
C VAL A 7 5.27 -9.14 -9.13
N GLU A 8 4.35 -8.73 -10.00
CA GLU A 8 4.58 -7.65 -10.97
C GLU A 8 4.59 -6.32 -10.21
N LYS A 9 5.50 -5.41 -10.58
CA LYS A 9 5.68 -4.13 -9.89
C LYS A 9 5.76 -3.00 -10.90
N LYS A 10 5.00 -1.94 -10.64
CA LYS A 10 5.11 -0.66 -11.34
C LYS A 10 5.31 0.42 -10.29
N ILE A 11 6.47 1.06 -10.33
CA ILE A 11 6.83 2.10 -9.37
C ILE A 11 7.20 3.35 -10.15
N ILE A 12 6.58 4.47 -9.80
CA ILE A 12 6.82 5.78 -10.41
C ILE A 12 7.27 6.72 -9.30
N ASN A 13 8.40 7.40 -9.49
CA ASN A 13 8.95 8.39 -8.55
C ASN A 13 9.08 7.92 -7.09
N GLY A 14 9.24 6.61 -6.90
CA GLY A 14 9.48 6.01 -5.59
C GLY A 14 10.43 4.82 -5.66
N ARG A 15 10.79 4.33 -4.47
CA ARG A 15 11.60 3.11 -4.29
C ARG A 15 11.04 2.27 -3.14
N LEU A 16 11.14 0.96 -3.26
CA LEU A 16 10.83 0.01 -2.19
C LEU A 16 12.14 -0.49 -1.56
N ALA A 17 12.19 -0.60 -0.23
CA ALA A 17 13.36 -1.14 0.47
C ALA A 17 13.68 -2.59 0.08
N CYS A 18 12.64 -3.39 -0.17
CA CYS A 18 12.77 -4.80 -0.49
C CYS A 18 11.79 -5.19 -1.60
N ASN A 19 11.89 -6.42 -2.10
CA ASN A 19 11.15 -6.80 -3.30
C ASN A 19 9.61 -6.81 -3.15
N TYR A 20 9.05 -7.15 -1.98
CA TYR A 20 7.61 -7.43 -1.87
C TYR A 20 6.92 -6.65 -0.75
N GLY A 21 7.60 -5.64 -0.21
CA GLY A 21 7.14 -4.88 0.94
C GLY A 21 8.29 -4.12 1.59
N GLY A 22 8.01 -3.58 2.78
CA GLY A 22 8.93 -2.76 3.54
C GLY A 22 8.67 -1.28 3.34
N TRP A 23 9.70 -0.48 3.66
CA TRP A 23 9.63 0.96 3.50
C TRP A 23 9.51 1.38 2.05
N MET A 24 8.59 2.31 1.82
CA MET A 24 8.37 2.99 0.54
C MET A 24 8.90 4.40 0.68
N TYR A 25 9.68 4.86 -0.30
CA TYR A 25 10.30 6.18 -0.26
C TYR A 25 9.96 7.00 -1.51
N CYS A 26 9.91 8.31 -1.35
CA CYS A 26 9.93 9.26 -2.45
C CYS A 26 11.34 9.31 -3.06
N ASN A 27 11.45 9.31 -4.40
CA ASN A 27 12.76 9.36 -5.07
C ASN A 27 13.40 10.74 -5.03
N GLU A 28 12.61 11.81 -4.92
CA GLU A 28 13.13 13.18 -4.97
C GLU A 28 13.79 13.60 -3.66
N CYS A 29 13.12 13.42 -2.51
CA CYS A 29 13.64 13.83 -1.21
C CYS A 29 14.16 12.67 -0.34
N GLY A 30 13.98 11.41 -0.77
CA GLY A 30 14.41 10.24 -0.02
C GLY A 30 13.59 9.91 1.23
N ASN A 31 12.56 10.71 1.56
CA ASN A 31 11.70 10.49 2.73
C ASN A 31 10.82 9.24 2.57
N THR A 32 10.52 8.57 3.69
CA THR A 32 9.56 7.47 3.73
C THR A 32 8.14 8.01 3.53
N VAL A 33 7.39 7.42 2.61
CA VAL A 33 5.98 7.77 2.33
C VAL A 33 5.00 6.71 2.85
N GLY A 34 5.51 5.53 3.23
CA GLY A 34 4.71 4.47 3.83
C GLY A 34 5.52 3.21 4.11
N TYR A 35 4.85 2.20 4.66
CA TYR A 35 5.39 0.87 4.89
C TYR A 35 4.39 -0.18 4.42
N LEU A 36 4.78 -1.10 3.53
CA LEU A 36 3.94 -2.18 3.03
C LEU A 36 4.27 -3.50 3.73
N CYS A 37 3.29 -4.22 4.25
CA CYS A 37 3.53 -5.51 4.89
C CYS A 37 3.71 -6.62 3.83
N TYR A 38 4.80 -7.39 3.92
CA TYR A 38 5.26 -8.29 2.85
C TYR A 38 4.33 -9.42 2.41
N SER A 39 3.37 -9.83 3.25
CA SER A 39 2.70 -11.13 3.11
C SER A 39 1.20 -11.12 3.40
N THR A 40 0.57 -9.96 3.42
CA THR A 40 -0.84 -9.82 3.83
C THR A 40 -1.74 -9.22 2.75
N TYR A 41 -1.17 -8.89 1.59
CA TYR A 41 -1.88 -8.37 0.42
C TYR A 41 -1.67 -9.27 -0.80
N SER A 42 -2.66 -9.31 -1.68
CA SER A 42 -2.58 -9.91 -3.03
C SER A 42 -2.48 -8.85 -4.13
N TYR A 43 -3.05 -7.67 -3.89
CA TYR A 43 -2.92 -6.49 -4.73
C TYR A 43 -2.72 -5.26 -3.87
N PHE A 44 -1.87 -4.35 -4.33
CA PHE A 44 -1.62 -3.08 -3.67
C PHE A 44 -1.35 -2.00 -4.71
N LYS A 45 -2.12 -0.92 -4.65
CA LYS A 45 -1.89 0.31 -5.39
C LYS A 45 -1.91 1.48 -4.43
N TYR A 46 -0.91 2.33 -4.50
CA TYR A 46 -0.77 3.50 -3.65
C TYR A 46 -0.20 4.64 -4.46
N ASN A 47 -0.96 5.74 -4.57
CA ASN A 47 -0.52 6.99 -5.16
C ASN A 47 -0.29 7.99 -4.03
N PHE A 48 0.79 8.74 -4.10
CA PHE A 48 1.15 9.73 -3.09
C PHE A 48 1.62 11.02 -3.75
N LYS A 49 1.32 12.14 -3.09
CA LYS A 49 2.01 13.41 -3.26
C LYS A 49 2.85 13.65 -2.02
N CYS A 50 4.16 13.74 -2.19
CA CYS A 50 5.09 14.04 -1.11
C CYS A 50 5.07 15.54 -0.78
N ASN A 51 5.38 15.88 0.46
CA ASN A 51 5.51 17.28 0.90
C ASN A 51 6.62 18.05 0.16
N CYS A 52 7.56 17.37 -0.51
CA CYS A 52 8.54 18.02 -1.39
C CYS A 52 7.98 18.42 -2.75
N GLY A 53 6.72 18.07 -3.07
CA GLY A 53 6.08 18.34 -4.37
C GLY A 53 6.05 17.13 -5.31
N CYS A 54 6.89 16.12 -5.06
CA CYS A 54 6.97 14.90 -5.88
C CYS A 54 5.66 14.11 -5.86
N GLU A 55 5.16 13.71 -7.02
CA GLU A 55 4.04 12.78 -7.16
C GLU A 55 4.55 11.42 -7.64
N GLY A 56 4.13 10.35 -6.98
CA GLY A 56 4.59 9.00 -7.28
C GLY A 56 3.55 7.93 -6.98
N SER A 57 3.86 6.70 -7.39
CA SER A 57 2.97 5.56 -7.20
C SER A 57 3.71 4.25 -7.05
N PHE A 58 3.05 3.32 -6.36
CA PHE A 58 3.44 1.93 -6.20
C PHE A 58 2.25 1.05 -6.59
N GLU A 59 2.44 0.15 -7.54
CA GLU A 59 1.49 -0.91 -7.87
C GLU A 59 2.22 -2.26 -7.79
N LEU A 60 1.75 -3.14 -6.90
CA LEU A 60 2.28 -4.49 -6.68
C LEU A 60 1.15 -5.50 -6.87
N ILE A 61 1.36 -6.46 -7.78
CA ILE A 61 0.34 -7.41 -8.23
C ILE A 61 0.86 -8.83 -8.02
N GLU A 62 0.32 -9.53 -7.02
CA GLU A 62 0.47 -10.98 -6.87
C GLU A 62 -0.74 -11.71 -7.48
N ASN A 63 -1.94 -11.25 -7.14
CA ASN A 63 -3.19 -11.65 -7.80
C ASN A 63 -4.17 -10.46 -7.77
N LYS A 64 -4.77 -10.12 -8.92
CA LYS A 64 -5.80 -9.07 -9.04
C LYS A 64 -7.21 -9.55 -8.69
N ASP A 65 -7.41 -10.85 -8.55
CA ASP A 65 -8.71 -11.40 -8.18
C ASP A 65 -9.10 -10.91 -6.79
N SER A 66 -10.28 -10.31 -6.70
CA SER A 66 -10.93 -9.99 -5.43
C SER A 66 -12.26 -10.73 -5.38
N LYS A 67 -12.62 -11.24 -4.20
CA LYS A 67 -13.93 -11.86 -3.98
C LYS A 67 -15.02 -10.82 -3.76
N SER A 68 -14.63 -9.65 -3.24
CA SER A 68 -15.53 -8.57 -2.88
C SER A 68 -14.77 -7.24 -2.81
N ASN A 69 -15.49 -6.15 -3.06
CA ASN A 69 -15.07 -4.80 -2.69
C ASN A 69 -15.79 -4.41 -1.40
N SER A 70 -15.14 -3.62 -0.56
CA SER A 70 -15.76 -3.10 0.66
C SER A 70 -15.52 -1.60 0.77
N ASP A 71 -16.61 -0.89 1.08
CA ASP A 71 -16.58 0.53 1.44
C ASP A 71 -16.27 0.73 2.93
N MET A 72 -16.10 -0.36 3.70
CA MET A 72 -15.70 -0.26 5.10
C MET A 72 -14.25 0.23 5.19
N PRO A 73 -13.95 1.21 6.07
CA PRO A 73 -12.59 1.68 6.27
C PRO A 73 -11.72 0.57 6.88
N LEU A 74 -10.43 0.61 6.56
CA LEU A 74 -9.45 -0.23 7.23
C LEU A 74 -9.32 0.17 8.70
N LEU A 75 -9.08 -0.81 9.57
CA LEU A 75 -8.89 -0.54 11.01
C LEU A 75 -7.46 -0.02 11.25
N ILE A 76 -7.31 1.01 12.08
CA ILE A 76 -5.99 1.52 12.49
C ILE A 76 -5.56 0.83 13.79
N LYS A 77 -4.53 -0.01 13.74
CA LYS A 77 -3.91 -0.63 14.92
C LYS A 77 -2.41 -0.36 14.93
N LYS A 78 -1.92 0.33 15.97
CA LYS A 78 -0.49 0.71 16.12
C LYS A 78 0.07 1.41 14.86
N ASN A 79 -0.67 2.38 14.33
CA ASN A 79 -0.34 3.13 13.10
C ASN A 79 -0.31 2.30 11.80
N ARG A 80 -0.92 1.11 11.80
CA ARG A 80 -1.06 0.26 10.62
C ARG A 80 -2.51 0.19 10.21
N LEU A 81 -2.75 0.31 8.91
CA LEU A 81 -4.03 0.00 8.28
C LEU A 81 -4.15 -1.52 8.18
N THR A 82 -5.19 -2.06 8.79
CA THR A 82 -5.39 -3.49 9.01
C THR A 82 -6.75 -3.94 8.46
N CYS A 83 -6.80 -5.17 7.95
CA CYS A 83 -8.02 -5.76 7.40
C CYS A 83 -9.11 -5.84 8.49
N PRO A 84 -10.33 -5.32 8.27
CA PRO A 84 -11.41 -5.40 9.25
C PRO A 84 -11.95 -6.83 9.47
N VAL A 85 -11.69 -7.75 8.55
CA VAL A 85 -12.21 -9.13 8.61
C VAL A 85 -11.33 -10.05 9.45
N ASP A 86 -10.00 -9.94 9.30
CA ASP A 86 -9.04 -10.87 9.92
C ASP A 86 -7.91 -10.16 10.68
N GLU A 87 -7.97 -8.83 10.78
CA GLU A 87 -7.04 -7.96 11.49
C GLU A 87 -5.58 -7.99 10.97
N SER A 88 -5.33 -8.59 9.81
CA SER A 88 -3.99 -8.66 9.24
C SER A 88 -3.49 -7.25 8.90
N PRO A 89 -2.24 -6.90 9.26
CA PRO A 89 -1.68 -5.60 8.93
C PRO A 89 -1.38 -5.53 7.45
N LEU A 90 -1.93 -4.55 6.74
CA LEU A 90 -1.78 -4.40 5.29
C LEU A 90 -0.63 -3.45 4.97
N PHE A 91 -0.73 -2.19 5.42
CA PHE A 91 0.31 -1.19 5.18
C PHE A 91 0.17 -0.01 6.16
N SER A 92 1.00 1.00 6.02
CA SER A 92 0.99 2.24 6.82
C SER A 92 1.39 3.41 5.95
N ILE A 93 0.86 4.59 6.26
CA ILE A 93 1.17 5.84 5.58
C ILE A 93 1.96 6.74 6.54
N VAL A 94 3.00 7.40 6.04
CA VAL A 94 3.78 8.35 6.85
C VAL A 94 3.24 9.76 6.60
N ASN A 95 2.12 10.08 7.25
CA ASN A 95 1.35 11.31 7.01
C ASN A 95 2.17 12.60 7.13
N LYS A 96 3.20 12.65 7.98
CA LYS A 96 4.08 13.83 8.10
C LYS A 96 4.89 14.15 6.84
N ASN A 97 5.01 13.21 5.89
CA ASN A 97 5.79 13.35 4.67
C ASN A 97 4.94 13.39 3.39
N VAL A 98 3.62 13.17 3.52
CA VAL A 98 2.68 12.99 2.40
C VAL A 98 1.58 14.04 2.53
N SER A 99 1.37 14.84 1.49
CA SER A 99 0.36 15.90 1.46
C SER A 99 -0.99 15.41 0.95
N SER A 100 -1.00 14.40 0.07
CA SER A 100 -2.22 13.72 -0.36
C SER A 100 -1.90 12.30 -0.80
N TYR A 101 -2.90 11.41 -0.75
CA TYR A 101 -2.75 10.03 -1.19
C TYR A 101 -4.06 9.41 -1.65
N SER A 102 -3.93 8.31 -2.39
CA SER A 102 -5.01 7.34 -2.58
C SER A 102 -4.43 5.93 -2.57
N PHE A 103 -5.24 4.96 -2.14
CA PHE A 103 -4.83 3.56 -2.18
C PHE A 103 -5.97 2.62 -2.55
N GLU A 104 -5.57 1.46 -3.06
CA GLU A 104 -6.38 0.26 -3.19
C GLU A 104 -5.54 -0.91 -2.68
N VAL A 105 -6.09 -1.71 -1.78
CA VAL A 105 -5.39 -2.89 -1.24
C VAL A 105 -6.35 -4.06 -1.11
N THR A 106 -5.92 -5.22 -1.58
CA THR A 106 -6.66 -6.47 -1.45
C THR A 106 -5.97 -7.34 -0.42
N CYS A 107 -6.67 -7.72 0.65
CA CYS A 107 -6.13 -8.63 1.65
C CYS A 107 -6.04 -10.05 1.08
N ASN A 108 -4.90 -10.72 1.24
CA ASN A 108 -4.71 -12.06 0.65
C ASN A 108 -5.43 -13.21 1.39
N LYS A 109 -6.01 -12.95 2.57
CA LYS A 109 -6.74 -13.95 3.36
C LYS A 109 -8.23 -13.89 3.07
N CYS A 110 -8.88 -12.75 3.33
CA CYS A 110 -10.30 -12.59 3.05
C CYS A 110 -10.60 -12.29 1.57
N MET A 111 -9.60 -11.88 0.78
CA MET A 111 -9.72 -11.50 -0.63
C MET A 111 -10.67 -10.31 -0.86
N THR A 112 -10.86 -9.47 0.16
CA THR A 112 -11.61 -8.21 0.06
C THR A 112 -10.67 -7.06 -0.32
N SER A 113 -11.12 -6.23 -1.27
CA SER A 113 -10.45 -5.00 -1.70
C SER A 113 -11.01 -3.78 -0.97
N TYR A 114 -10.11 -2.91 -0.51
CA TYR A 114 -10.40 -1.68 0.23
C TYR A 114 -9.77 -0.49 -0.49
N LYS A 115 -10.48 0.65 -0.50
CA LYS A 115 -10.07 1.87 -1.19
C LYS A 115 -10.26 3.09 -0.30
N GLU A 116 -9.32 4.04 -0.37
CA GLU A 116 -9.46 5.33 0.29
C GLU A 116 -8.65 6.39 -0.47
N SER A 117 -9.06 7.65 -0.32
CA SER A 117 -8.35 8.81 -0.85
C SER A 117 -8.37 9.94 0.17
N ASN A 118 -7.21 10.50 0.48
CA ASN A 118 -7.07 11.74 1.24
C ASN A 118 -6.53 12.81 0.30
N ILE A 119 -7.41 13.75 -0.06
CA ILE A 119 -7.08 14.91 -0.89
C ILE A 119 -7.16 16.12 0.02
N ASN A 120 -6.01 16.66 0.43
CA ASN A 120 -5.99 17.96 1.08
C ASN A 120 -6.20 19.03 -0.02
N THR A 121 -7.44 19.51 -0.14
CA THR A 121 -7.82 20.72 -0.89
C THR A 121 -7.35 21.99 -0.21
#